data_AF-A0A5C7CLN8-F1
#
_entry.id   AF-A0A5C7CLN8-F1
#
_cell.length_a   1.000
_cell.length_b   1.000
_cell.length_c   1.000
_cell.angle_alpha   90.00
_cell.angle_beta   90.00
_cell.angle_gamma   90.00
#
_symmetry.space_group_name_H-M   'P 1'
#
loop_
_entity.id
_entity.type
_entity.pdbx_description
1 polymer ?
#
loop_
_entity_poly.entity_id
_entity_poly.type
_entity_poly.pdbx_seq_one_letter_code
_entity_poly.pdbx_strand_id
1 'polypeptide(L)'
;MKCSISLLAGALLAVSFSASAMALDSQEVGYNIEARGARPVVAQLGKAGQFGAVENSIRLGDDSWIALAPKLAGGGNAGFTAGIKSALSAALIYNPAAVLQALNKGNDLPLNDICTAPPEVQGDTAITSFRERAAHALSTVRVGDLSAPRDACIAALKG
;
A
#
# COMPACT_ATOMS: atom_id res chain seq x y z
N MET A 1 -72.65 -15.15 -22.32
CA MET A 1 -71.72 -15.77 -21.34
C MET A 1 -70.43 -14.98 -21.38
N LYS A 2 -69.96 -14.51 -20.22
CA LYS A 2 -68.81 -13.61 -20.00
C LYS A 2 -67.50 -14.40 -20.05
N CYS A 3 -66.51 -13.95 -20.84
CA CYS A 3 -65.12 -14.35 -20.68
C CYS A 3 -64.33 -13.15 -20.14
N SER A 4 -63.93 -13.26 -18.88
CA SER A 4 -63.23 -12.21 -18.13
C SER A 4 -61.74 -12.20 -18.50
N ILE A 5 -61.24 -11.04 -18.89
CA ILE A 5 -59.82 -10.76 -19.09
C ILE A 5 -59.20 -10.56 -17.70
N SER A 6 -58.31 -11.46 -17.28
CA SER A 6 -57.54 -11.29 -16.03
C SER A 6 -56.18 -10.68 -16.34
N LEU A 7 -56.04 -9.39 -16.06
CA LEU A 7 -54.76 -8.67 -16.01
C LEU A 7 -54.00 -9.07 -14.74
N LEU A 8 -52.98 -9.91 -14.87
CA LEU A 8 -52.01 -10.18 -13.79
C LEU A 8 -50.87 -9.17 -13.89
N ALA A 9 -50.98 -8.09 -13.13
CA ALA A 9 -49.89 -7.16 -12.89
C ALA A 9 -48.91 -7.78 -11.87
N GLY A 10 -47.85 -8.42 -12.37
CA GLY A 10 -46.74 -8.89 -11.54
C GLY A 10 -45.81 -7.72 -11.18
N ALA A 11 -45.84 -7.28 -9.92
CA ALA A 11 -44.88 -6.33 -9.39
C ALA A 11 -43.51 -7.03 -9.21
N LEU A 12 -42.59 -6.81 -10.17
CA LEU A 12 -41.18 -7.18 -10.03
C LEU A 12 -40.53 -6.23 -9.01
N LEU A 13 -40.39 -6.67 -7.77
CA LEU A 13 -39.48 -6.06 -6.80
C LEU A 13 -38.04 -6.35 -7.24
N ALA A 14 -37.44 -5.43 -7.99
CA ALA A 14 -36.01 -5.46 -8.28
C ALA A 14 -35.26 -5.16 -6.97
N VAL A 15 -34.77 -6.19 -6.29
CA VAL A 15 -33.83 -6.03 -5.18
C VAL A 15 -32.49 -5.64 -5.79
N SER A 16 -32.22 -4.34 -5.82
CA SER A 16 -30.90 -3.83 -6.20
C SER A 16 -29.89 -4.24 -5.12
N PHE A 17 -29.14 -5.31 -5.37
CA PHE A 17 -27.94 -5.59 -4.60
C PHE A 17 -26.90 -4.53 -4.97
N SER A 18 -26.81 -3.47 -4.16
CA SER A 18 -25.64 -2.61 -4.17
C SER A 18 -24.45 -3.49 -3.81
N ALA A 19 -23.65 -3.85 -4.81
CA ALA A 19 -22.34 -4.46 -4.61
C ALA A 19 -21.49 -3.43 -3.87
N SER A 20 -21.55 -3.47 -2.54
CA SER A 20 -20.59 -2.77 -1.70
C SER A 20 -19.24 -3.39 -2.05
N ALA A 21 -18.37 -2.64 -2.73
CA ALA A 21 -17.00 -3.06 -2.90
C ALA A 21 -16.45 -3.26 -1.48
N MET A 22 -16.29 -4.52 -1.06
CA MET A 22 -15.69 -4.82 0.24
C MET A 22 -14.33 -4.15 0.25
N ALA A 23 -14.14 -3.21 1.18
CA ALA A 23 -12.88 -2.52 1.34
C ALA A 23 -11.78 -3.57 1.53
N LEU A 24 -10.68 -3.41 0.80
CA LEU A 24 -9.55 -4.31 0.92
C LEU A 24 -8.99 -4.23 2.34
N ASP A 25 -9.03 -5.33 3.09
CA ASP A 25 -8.60 -5.40 4.48
C ASP A 25 -7.16 -5.93 4.58
N SER A 26 -6.27 -5.13 5.19
CA SER A 26 -4.88 -5.50 5.42
C SER A 26 -4.77 -6.70 6.35
N GLN A 27 -5.67 -6.82 7.33
CA GLN A 27 -5.65 -7.93 8.27
C GLN A 27 -5.97 -9.26 7.56
N GLU A 28 -7.03 -9.31 6.76
CA GLU A 28 -7.35 -10.47 5.92
C GLU A 28 -6.21 -10.82 4.95
N VAL A 29 -5.60 -9.82 4.30
CA VAL A 29 -4.45 -10.05 3.42
C VAL A 29 -3.27 -10.64 4.19
N GLY A 30 -2.96 -10.09 5.36
CA GLY A 30 -1.91 -10.60 6.26
C GLY A 30 -2.15 -12.06 6.65
N TYR A 31 -3.37 -12.40 7.11
CA TYR A 31 -3.73 -13.78 7.44
C TYR A 31 -3.56 -14.73 6.26
N ASN A 32 -3.99 -14.32 5.07
CA ASN A 32 -3.84 -15.13 3.87
C ASN A 32 -2.35 -15.30 3.49
N ILE A 33 -1.50 -14.30 3.71
CA ILE A 33 -0.06 -14.42 3.46
C ILE A 33 0.55 -15.45 4.42
N GLU A 34 0.19 -15.45 5.70
CA GLU A 34 0.68 -16.45 6.65
C GLU A 34 0.18 -17.86 6.30
N ALA A 35 -1.10 -17.99 5.90
CA ALA A 35 -1.73 -19.29 5.69
C ALA A 35 -1.24 -19.99 4.41
N ARG A 36 -1.00 -19.25 3.33
CA ARG A 36 -0.72 -19.84 2.00
C ARG A 36 0.48 -19.21 1.27
N GLY A 37 1.18 -18.27 1.90
CA GLY A 37 2.35 -17.59 1.35
C GLY A 37 2.01 -16.35 0.53
N ALA A 38 3.00 -15.47 0.37
CA ALA A 38 2.81 -14.17 -0.27
C ALA A 38 2.50 -14.24 -1.78
N ARG A 39 3.22 -15.09 -2.54
CA ARG A 39 3.05 -15.20 -4.00
C ARG A 39 1.60 -15.46 -4.46
N PRO A 40 0.87 -16.48 -3.94
CA PRO A 40 -0.51 -16.70 -4.35
C PRO A 40 -1.45 -15.58 -3.93
N VAL A 41 -1.21 -14.91 -2.81
CA VAL A 41 -2.00 -13.75 -2.36
C VAL A 41 -1.81 -12.58 -3.30
N VAL A 42 -0.56 -12.23 -3.63
CA VAL A 42 -0.25 -11.13 -4.56
C VAL A 42 -0.82 -11.42 -5.95
N ALA A 43 -0.77 -12.68 -6.41
CA ALA A 43 -1.41 -13.07 -7.67
C ALA A 43 -2.94 -12.87 -7.63
N GLN A 44 -3.60 -13.14 -6.50
CA GLN A 44 -5.03 -12.89 -6.32
C GLN A 44 -5.35 -11.39 -6.31
N LEU A 45 -4.57 -10.58 -5.59
CA LEU A 45 -4.71 -9.12 -5.58
C LEU A 45 -4.57 -8.54 -7.00
N GLY A 46 -3.61 -9.05 -7.78
CA GLY A 46 -3.41 -8.66 -9.17
C GLY A 46 -4.60 -9.01 -10.05
N LYS A 47 -5.13 -10.24 -9.94
CA LYS A 47 -6.34 -10.67 -10.66
C LYS A 47 -7.57 -9.84 -10.28
N ALA A 48 -7.64 -9.37 -9.04
CA ALA A 48 -8.71 -8.51 -8.56
C ALA A 48 -8.52 -7.02 -8.90
N GLY A 49 -7.41 -6.64 -9.54
CA GLY A 49 -7.11 -5.23 -9.88
C GLY A 49 -6.79 -4.36 -8.65
N GLN A 50 -6.34 -4.96 -7.55
CA GLN A 50 -6.22 -4.28 -6.25
C GLN A 50 -4.84 -3.68 -5.95
N PHE A 51 -3.86 -3.82 -6.84
CA PHE A 51 -2.51 -3.28 -6.62
C PHE A 51 -2.51 -1.78 -6.32
N GLY A 52 -3.24 -0.98 -7.10
CA GLY A 52 -3.32 0.46 -6.86
C GLY A 52 -3.91 0.83 -5.50
N ALA A 53 -4.85 0.03 -4.97
CA ALA A 53 -5.42 0.25 -3.64
C ALA A 53 -4.42 -0.06 -2.53
N VAL A 54 -3.65 -1.15 -2.67
CA VAL A 54 -2.56 -1.51 -1.76
C VAL A 54 -1.48 -0.43 -1.75
N GLU A 55 -0.98 -0.06 -2.93
CA GLU A 55 0.05 0.97 -3.09
C GLU A 55 -0.40 2.33 -2.56
N ASN A 56 -1.67 2.71 -2.78
CA ASN A 56 -2.22 3.94 -2.24
C ASN A 56 -2.29 3.92 -0.70
N SER A 57 -2.67 2.80 -0.10
CA SER A 57 -2.75 2.68 1.36
C SER A 57 -1.37 2.79 2.01
N ILE A 58 -0.36 2.15 1.41
CA ILE A 58 1.05 2.30 1.83
C ILE A 58 1.50 3.76 1.68
N ARG A 59 1.28 4.35 0.51
CA ARG A 59 1.67 5.74 0.19
C ARG A 59 1.09 6.76 1.17
N LEU A 60 -0.11 6.51 1.69
CA LEU A 60 -0.78 7.37 2.67
C LEU A 60 -0.35 7.12 4.12
N GLY A 61 0.60 6.21 4.36
CA GLY A 61 1.17 5.99 5.68
C GLY A 61 0.44 4.96 6.54
N ASP A 62 -0.43 4.12 5.97
CA ASP A 62 -1.18 3.12 6.75
C ASP A 62 -0.23 2.07 7.37
N ASP A 63 -0.16 2.05 8.71
CA ASP A 63 0.74 1.18 9.46
C ASP A 63 0.59 -0.30 9.11
N SER A 64 -0.64 -0.77 8.92
CA SER A 64 -0.92 -2.19 8.69
C SER A 64 -0.49 -2.60 7.29
N TRP A 65 -0.75 -1.75 6.29
CA TRP A 65 -0.27 -1.97 4.93
C TRP A 65 1.25 -1.84 4.80
N ILE A 66 1.87 -0.88 5.48
CA ILE A 66 3.33 -0.74 5.52
C ILE A 66 3.97 -1.99 6.14
N ALA A 67 3.41 -2.53 7.22
CA ALA A 67 3.92 -3.75 7.86
C ALA A 67 3.90 -4.98 6.93
N LEU A 68 2.97 -5.02 5.97
CA LEU A 68 2.87 -6.10 4.97
C LEU A 68 3.78 -5.90 3.76
N ALA A 69 4.26 -4.68 3.52
CA ALA A 69 5.02 -4.32 2.33
C ALA A 69 6.21 -5.26 2.03
N PRO A 70 7.04 -5.71 3.02
CA PRO A 70 8.12 -6.65 2.74
C PRO A 70 7.64 -8.00 2.16
N LYS A 71 6.55 -8.54 2.70
CA LYS A 71 5.97 -9.81 2.23
C LYS A 71 5.33 -9.65 0.86
N LEU A 72 4.62 -8.54 0.65
CA LEU A 72 3.99 -8.20 -0.63
C LEU A 72 5.04 -8.02 -1.73
N ALA A 73 6.15 -7.33 -1.44
CA ALA A 73 7.27 -7.13 -2.35
C ALA A 73 7.92 -8.46 -2.77
N GLY A 74 8.20 -9.36 -1.82
CA GLY A 74 8.78 -10.68 -2.09
C GLY A 74 7.81 -11.67 -2.76
N GLY A 75 6.50 -11.42 -2.66
CA GLY A 75 5.46 -12.18 -3.36
C GLY A 75 5.14 -11.68 -4.78
N GLY A 76 5.55 -10.45 -5.10
CA GLY A 76 5.19 -9.74 -6.33
C GLY A 76 6.05 -10.04 -7.54
N ASN A 77 5.61 -9.49 -8.68
CA ASN A 77 6.47 -9.34 -9.85
C ASN A 77 7.23 -8.00 -9.76
N ALA A 78 8.22 -7.80 -10.63
CA ALA A 78 9.07 -6.60 -10.60
C ALA A 78 8.27 -5.27 -10.66
N GLY A 79 7.18 -5.22 -11.43
CA GLY A 79 6.35 -4.02 -11.55
C GLY A 79 5.64 -3.69 -10.23
N PHE A 80 4.99 -4.67 -9.60
CA PHE A 80 4.34 -4.47 -8.31
C PHE A 80 5.36 -4.17 -7.20
N THR A 81 6.50 -4.86 -7.20
CA THR A 81 7.59 -4.57 -6.25
C THR A 81 8.10 -3.13 -6.40
N ALA A 82 8.24 -2.62 -7.63
CA ALA A 82 8.59 -1.21 -7.86
C ALA A 82 7.51 -0.24 -7.35
N GLY A 83 6.23 -0.57 -7.54
CA GLY A 83 5.11 0.18 -6.99
C GLY A 83 5.12 0.24 -5.46
N ILE A 84 5.39 -0.90 -4.79
CA ILE A 84 5.57 -0.95 -3.33
C ILE A 84 6.75 -0.08 -2.87
N LYS A 85 7.87 -0.13 -3.59
CA LYS A 85 9.04 0.72 -3.27
C LYS A 85 8.70 2.20 -3.37
N SER A 86 8.10 2.62 -4.48
CA SER A 86 7.63 4.00 -4.69
C SER A 86 6.66 4.45 -3.58
N ALA A 87 5.68 3.60 -3.24
CA ALA A 87 4.72 3.89 -2.18
C ALA A 87 5.37 4.06 -0.80
N LEU A 88 6.34 3.20 -0.46
CA LEU A 88 7.10 3.31 0.79
C LEU A 88 7.97 4.58 0.84
N SER A 89 8.59 4.97 -0.28
CA SER A 89 9.30 6.26 -0.36
C SER A 89 8.36 7.42 -0.05
N ALA A 90 7.19 7.46 -0.66
CA ALA A 90 6.20 8.49 -0.39
C ALA A 90 5.72 8.49 1.07
N ALA A 91 5.58 7.30 1.66
CA ALA A 91 5.14 7.12 3.04
C ALA A 91 6.10 7.70 4.09
N LEU A 92 7.38 7.97 3.74
CA LEU A 92 8.35 8.61 4.65
C LEU A 92 7.88 9.94 5.23
N ILE A 93 7.03 10.68 4.50
CA ILE A 93 6.48 11.96 4.96
C ILE A 93 5.33 11.75 5.96
N TYR A 94 4.61 10.64 5.87
CA TYR A 94 3.38 10.40 6.62
C TYR A 94 3.59 9.50 7.84
N ASN A 95 4.37 8.43 7.68
CA ASN A 95 4.67 7.48 8.75
C ASN A 95 6.10 6.92 8.63
N PRO A 96 7.12 7.74 8.93
CA PRO A 96 8.51 7.32 8.81
C PRO A 96 8.87 6.17 9.76
N ALA A 97 8.25 6.07 10.93
CA ALA A 97 8.56 5.01 11.90
C ALA A 97 8.15 3.63 11.37
N ALA A 98 6.93 3.50 10.82
CA ALA A 98 6.47 2.24 10.24
C ALA A 98 7.32 1.84 9.03
N VAL A 99 7.69 2.80 8.17
CA VAL A 99 8.56 2.53 7.01
C VAL A 99 9.91 1.97 7.48
N LEU A 100 10.59 2.63 8.44
CA LEU A 100 11.88 2.15 8.96
C LEU A 100 11.78 0.75 9.58
N GLN A 101 10.67 0.43 10.27
CA GLN A 101 10.43 -0.91 10.79
C GLN A 101 10.24 -1.96 9.69
N ALA A 102 9.61 -1.61 8.58
CA ALA A 102 9.43 -2.50 7.44
C ALA A 102 10.77 -2.80 6.74
N LEU A 103 11.65 -1.80 6.61
CA LEU A 103 12.99 -1.97 6.02
C LEU A 103 13.88 -2.91 6.83
N ASN A 104 13.78 -2.90 8.15
CA ASN A 104 14.60 -3.74 9.03
C ASN A 104 14.26 -5.25 8.91
N LYS A 105 13.19 -5.62 8.20
CA LYS A 105 12.62 -6.98 8.19
C LYS A 105 12.74 -7.71 6.85
N GLY A 106 13.22 -7.08 5.77
CA GLY A 106 13.12 -7.67 4.42
C GLY A 106 14.30 -7.38 3.50
N ASN A 107 14.72 -8.39 2.73
CA ASN A 107 15.83 -8.29 1.77
C ASN A 107 15.44 -7.58 0.46
N ASP A 108 14.16 -7.58 0.08
CA ASP A 108 13.68 -7.05 -1.21
C ASP A 108 13.40 -5.53 -1.20
N LEU A 109 13.56 -4.90 -0.03
CA LEU A 109 13.34 -3.46 0.20
C LEU A 109 14.63 -2.81 0.70
N PRO A 110 15.68 -2.73 -0.13
CA PRO A 110 16.93 -2.12 0.29
C PRO A 110 16.72 -0.64 0.59
N LEU A 111 17.38 -0.15 1.64
CA LEU A 111 17.18 1.20 2.17
C LEU A 111 17.29 2.28 1.08
N ASN A 112 18.25 2.18 0.17
CA ASN A 112 18.49 3.19 -0.87
C ASN A 112 17.38 3.24 -1.93
N ASP A 113 16.63 2.16 -2.14
CA ASP A 113 15.49 2.16 -3.07
C ASP A 113 14.26 2.84 -2.44
N ILE A 114 14.24 2.99 -1.11
CA ILE A 114 13.11 3.54 -0.37
C ILE A 114 13.41 4.96 0.11
N CYS A 115 14.59 5.21 0.66
CA CYS A 115 15.05 6.50 1.17
C CYS A 115 15.52 7.45 0.06
N THR A 116 14.65 7.65 -0.92
CA THR A 116 14.83 8.50 -2.10
C THR A 116 13.49 9.14 -2.50
N ALA A 117 13.51 10.10 -3.43
CA ALA A 117 12.28 10.64 -4.00
C ALA A 117 11.60 9.58 -4.88
N PRO A 118 10.29 9.33 -4.73
CA PRO A 118 9.58 8.37 -5.58
C PRO A 118 9.46 8.89 -7.02
N PRO A 119 9.34 8.02 -8.04
CA PRO A 119 9.38 8.40 -9.46
C PRO A 119 8.31 9.41 -9.92
N GLU A 120 7.20 9.52 -9.18
CA GLU A 120 6.12 10.47 -9.46
C GLU A 120 6.47 11.90 -9.00
N VAL A 121 7.49 12.07 -8.14
CA VAL A 121 8.03 13.37 -7.73
C VAL A 121 9.13 13.78 -8.71
N GLN A 122 8.79 14.67 -9.65
CA GLN A 122 9.66 15.08 -10.74
C GLN A 122 10.00 16.57 -10.69
N GLY A 123 11.22 16.91 -11.13
CA GLY A 123 11.75 18.28 -11.15
C GLY A 123 12.48 18.65 -9.87
N ASP A 124 13.57 19.40 -10.01
CA ASP A 124 14.54 19.66 -8.94
C ASP A 124 13.89 20.27 -7.69
N THR A 125 12.98 21.23 -7.86
CA THR A 125 12.26 21.86 -6.76
C THR A 125 11.36 20.88 -6.00
N ALA A 126 10.63 20.02 -6.73
CA ALA A 126 9.73 19.04 -6.10
C ALA A 126 10.52 17.95 -5.38
N ILE A 127 11.63 17.48 -5.97
CA ILE A 127 12.56 16.52 -5.38
C ILE A 127 13.18 17.11 -4.11
N THR A 128 13.67 18.35 -4.17
CA THR A 128 14.24 19.05 -3.01
C THR A 128 13.21 19.18 -1.89
N SER A 129 12.00 19.63 -2.21
CA SER A 129 10.92 19.76 -1.23
C SER A 129 10.51 18.42 -0.63
N PHE A 130 10.48 17.34 -1.42
CA PHE A 130 10.24 16.00 -0.91
C PHE A 130 11.32 15.58 0.09
N ARG A 131 12.60 15.73 -0.28
CA ARG A 131 13.75 15.35 0.56
C ARG A 131 13.73 16.09 1.90
N GLU A 132 13.44 17.39 1.89
CA GLU A 132 13.32 18.20 3.11
C GLU A 132 12.19 17.71 4.01
N ARG A 133 10.99 17.49 3.45
CA ARG A 133 9.83 17.00 4.24
C ARG A 133 10.07 15.62 4.81
N ALA A 134 10.60 14.69 4.00
CA ALA A 134 10.91 13.33 4.43
C ALA A 134 12.00 13.32 5.51
N ALA A 135 13.08 14.08 5.34
CA ALA A 135 14.14 14.20 6.34
C ALA A 135 13.63 14.82 7.65
N HIS A 136 12.76 15.83 7.56
CA HIS A 136 12.11 16.41 8.73
C HIS A 136 11.25 15.38 9.46
N ALA A 137 10.36 14.67 8.75
CA ALA A 137 9.53 13.63 9.33
C ALA A 137 10.38 12.53 10.01
N LEU A 138 11.41 12.03 9.32
CA LEU A 138 12.36 11.07 9.88
C LEU A 138 13.03 11.58 11.17
N SER A 139 13.40 12.87 11.24
CA SER A 139 14.05 13.45 12.42
C SER A 139 13.19 13.42 13.69
N THR A 140 11.87 13.28 13.53
CA THR A 140 10.91 13.15 14.65
C THR A 140 10.83 11.73 15.21
N VAL A 141 11.38 10.73 14.50
CA VAL A 141 11.38 9.33 14.96
C VAL A 141 12.37 9.17 16.12
N ARG A 142 11.81 8.99 17.33
CA ARG A 142 12.54 8.74 18.59
C ARG A 142 12.36 7.31 19.13
N VAL A 143 11.79 6.42 18.33
CA VAL A 143 11.58 5.00 18.69
C VAL A 143 12.93 4.31 18.80
N GLY A 144 13.19 3.66 19.94
CA GLY A 144 14.51 3.23 20.42
C GLY A 144 15.51 2.78 19.34
N ASP A 145 15.37 1.55 18.87
CA ASP A 145 16.29 0.88 17.94
C ASP A 145 16.28 1.45 16.51
N LEU A 146 15.39 2.39 16.19
CA LEU A 146 15.29 2.99 14.85
C LEU A 146 16.28 4.15 14.61
N SER A 147 17.12 4.51 15.58
CA SER A 147 18.04 5.64 15.42
C SER A 147 19.03 5.44 14.27
N ALA A 148 19.67 4.26 14.19
CA ALA A 148 20.61 3.95 13.11
C ALA A 148 19.94 3.93 11.71
N PRO A 149 18.83 3.20 11.47
CA PRO A 149 18.18 3.22 10.16
C PRO A 149 17.58 4.59 9.81
N ARG A 150 17.10 5.37 10.80
CA ARG A 150 16.69 6.77 10.60
C ARG A 150 17.84 7.60 10.04
N ASP A 151 19.00 7.57 10.69
CA ASP A 151 20.14 8.41 10.32
C ASP A 151 20.69 8.00 8.95
N ALA A 152 20.72 6.70 8.65
CA ALA A 152 21.06 6.17 7.32
C ALA A 152 20.07 6.64 6.24
N CYS A 153 18.76 6.62 6.52
CA CYS A 153 17.73 7.07 5.59
C CYS A 153 17.82 8.58 5.32
N ILE A 154 18.07 9.39 6.36
CA ILE A 154 18.31 10.83 6.22
C ILE A 154 19.57 11.10 5.39
N ALA A 155 20.63 10.31 5.57
CA ALA A 155 21.84 10.43 4.76
C ALA A 155 21.57 10.09 3.28
N ALA A 156 20.82 9.02 3.01
CA ALA A 156 20.45 8.62 1.65
C ALA A 156 19.62 9.70 0.93
N LEU A 157 18.70 10.37 1.63
CA LEU A 157 17.91 11.48 1.06
C LEU A 157 18.73 12.71 0.67
N LYS A 158 19.94 12.88 1.21
CA LYS A 158 20.84 14.01 0.91
C LYS A 158 21.79 13.74 -0.26
N GLY A 159 22.00 12.46 -0.60
CA GLY A 159 22.79 12.04 -1.76
C GLY A 159 22.09 12.30 -3.09
#